data_AF-A0AAD4GIA2-F1
#
_entry.id   AF-A0AAD4GIA2-F1
#
_cell.length_a   1.000
_cell.length_b   1.000
_cell.length_c   1.000
_cell.angle_alpha   90.00
_cell.angle_beta   90.00
_cell.angle_gamma   90.00
#
_symmetry.space_group_name_H-M   'P 1'
#
loop_
_entity.id
_entity.type
_entity.pdbx_description
1 polymer ?
#
loop_
_entity_poly.entity_id
_entity_poly.type
_entity_poly.pdbx_seq_one_letter_code
_entity_poly.pdbx_strand_id
1 'polypeptide(L)'
;MGFAHNNVLHGNHFHKDWQRRVRTWFDQPGRKLRRRTARKVKVAKLGVRPLTLLRPAVRGQTVRYNRKLREGRGFTFAELKEAGINRKEARGIGIVVDHRRRNLSEEGKALNIERLKAYKAKLIVFPRKASKPKKGDSVGDDLKAETTRAALSLPDPYVHEPPRKITDEERSFAAYRTLRIARANARYEGVRKIRAAKVRQNSISRLAALESLLLSRRRKRRRTKRSKKAHLLDVTSLGRSPIYSKNPSAFTYVLCISYERHYYMAIEPCSHEYC
;
A
#
# COMPACT_ATOMS: atom_id res chain seq x y z
N MET A 1 -59.37 1.40 -15.85
CA MET A 1 -59.37 0.53 -14.66
C MET A 1 -58.45 -0.65 -14.95
N GLY A 2 -57.21 -0.65 -14.47
CA GLY A 2 -56.17 -1.59 -14.94
C GLY A 2 -55.47 -2.41 -13.86
N PHE A 3 -55.91 -2.33 -12.61
CA PHE A 3 -55.38 -3.13 -11.52
C PHE A 3 -56.56 -3.77 -10.80
N ALA A 4 -56.73 -5.07 -10.98
CA ALA A 4 -57.60 -5.85 -10.12
C ALA A 4 -56.78 -6.30 -8.90
N HIS A 5 -57.39 -6.26 -7.71
CA HIS A 5 -56.78 -6.71 -6.44
C HIS A 5 -55.49 -5.97 -6.03
N ASN A 6 -54.94 -6.37 -4.88
CA ASN A 6 -53.65 -5.88 -4.37
C ASN A 6 -52.48 -6.60 -5.08
N ASN A 7 -52.33 -6.36 -6.38
CA ASN A 7 -51.26 -6.91 -7.20
C ASN A 7 -50.01 -6.02 -7.17
N VAL A 8 -48.83 -6.63 -7.32
CA VAL A 8 -47.55 -5.91 -7.40
C VAL A 8 -47.54 -4.97 -8.61
N LEU A 9 -47.14 -3.71 -8.38
CA LEU A 9 -46.96 -2.75 -9.47
C LEU A 9 -45.90 -3.24 -10.44
N HIS A 10 -46.28 -3.43 -11.70
CA HIS A 10 -45.39 -3.93 -12.73
C HIS A 10 -44.46 -2.82 -13.24
N GLY A 11 -43.15 -3.10 -13.29
CA GLY A 11 -42.13 -2.24 -13.89
C GLY A 11 -41.61 -2.82 -15.21
N ASN A 12 -42.52 -3.24 -16.10
CA ASN A 12 -42.17 -3.95 -17.31
C ASN A 12 -41.60 -3.01 -18.38
N HIS A 13 -40.36 -3.24 -18.83
CA HIS A 13 -39.67 -2.35 -19.77
C HIS A 13 -39.93 -2.73 -21.24
N PHE A 14 -41.20 -2.94 -21.60
CA PHE A 14 -41.63 -3.31 -22.96
C PHE A 14 -42.24 -2.13 -23.75
N HIS A 15 -42.01 -0.90 -23.30
CA HIS A 15 -42.57 0.33 -23.90
C HIS A 15 -41.85 0.82 -25.17
N LYS A 16 -40.77 0.16 -25.59
CA LYS A 16 -40.05 0.44 -26.83
C LYS A 16 -40.28 -0.71 -27.82
N ASP A 17 -39.92 -0.51 -29.09
CA ASP A 17 -39.94 -1.57 -30.09
C ASP A 17 -38.88 -2.65 -29.78
N TRP A 18 -39.26 -3.57 -28.88
CA TRP A 18 -38.44 -4.68 -28.39
C TRP A 18 -38.58 -5.93 -29.25
N GLN A 19 -39.76 -6.11 -29.89
CA GLN A 19 -40.06 -7.28 -30.71
C GLN A 19 -39.09 -7.40 -31.90
N ARG A 20 -38.68 -6.26 -32.51
CA ARG A 20 -37.64 -6.25 -33.56
C ARG A 20 -36.24 -6.66 -33.08
N ARG A 21 -35.96 -6.62 -31.78
CA ARG A 21 -34.62 -6.87 -31.17
C ARG A 21 -34.58 -8.14 -30.32
N VAL A 22 -35.51 -9.07 -30.57
CA VAL A 22 -35.53 -10.36 -29.87
C VAL A 22 -34.40 -11.24 -30.41
N ARG A 23 -33.41 -11.53 -29.56
CA ARG A 23 -32.36 -12.48 -29.88
C ARG A 23 -32.78 -13.89 -29.47
N THR A 24 -33.06 -14.75 -30.45
CA THR A 24 -33.29 -16.18 -30.20
C THR A 24 -31.96 -16.93 -30.02
N TRP A 25 -32.01 -18.08 -29.34
CA TRP A 25 -30.83 -18.91 -29.02
C TRP A 25 -30.91 -20.31 -29.65
N PHE A 26 -31.66 -20.48 -30.74
CA PHE A 26 -31.76 -21.76 -31.46
C PHE A 26 -30.43 -22.24 -32.03
N ASP A 27 -29.49 -21.32 -32.28
CA ASP A 27 -28.15 -21.63 -32.77
C ASP A 27 -27.18 -22.11 -31.67
N GLN A 28 -27.60 -22.15 -30.40
CA GLN A 28 -26.77 -22.55 -29.26
C GLN A 28 -26.11 -23.93 -29.43
N PRO A 29 -26.82 -25.02 -29.79
CA PRO A 29 -26.20 -26.33 -30.05
C PRO A 29 -25.20 -26.29 -31.21
N GLY A 30 -25.55 -25.63 -32.32
CA GLY A 30 -24.63 -25.44 -33.46
C GLY A 30 -23.35 -24.68 -33.06
N ARG A 31 -23.48 -23.63 -32.25
CA ARG A 31 -22.34 -22.86 -31.72
C ARG A 31 -21.50 -23.67 -30.74
N LYS A 32 -22.10 -24.59 -29.97
CA LYS A 32 -21.35 -25.54 -29.11
C LYS A 32 -20.53 -26.51 -29.98
N LEU A 33 -21.14 -27.13 -31.00
CA LEU A 33 -20.45 -28.01 -31.93
C LEU A 33 -19.29 -27.30 -32.65
N ARG A 34 -19.54 -26.12 -33.23
CA ARG A 34 -18.52 -25.31 -33.90
C ARG A 34 -17.33 -24.99 -33.00
N ARG A 35 -17.58 -24.57 -31.75
CA ARG A 35 -16.52 -24.32 -30.76
C ARG A 35 -15.74 -25.58 -30.40
N ARG A 36 -16.41 -26.74 -30.32
CA ARG A 36 -15.75 -28.03 -30.08
C ARG A 36 -14.82 -28.40 -31.23
N THR A 37 -15.30 -28.31 -32.47
CA THR A 37 -14.49 -28.60 -33.68
C THR A 37 -13.29 -27.67 -33.78
N ALA A 38 -13.48 -26.36 -33.58
CA ALA A 38 -12.38 -25.39 -33.58
C ALA A 38 -11.33 -25.70 -32.50
N ARG A 39 -11.74 -26.16 -31.31
CA ARG A 39 -10.81 -26.62 -30.28
C ARG A 39 -10.06 -27.88 -30.73
N LYS A 40 -10.73 -28.87 -31.33
CA LYS A 40 -10.07 -30.09 -31.87
C LYS A 40 -9.02 -29.74 -32.93
N VAL A 41 -9.35 -28.86 -33.88
CA VAL A 41 -8.41 -28.37 -34.91
C VAL A 41 -7.22 -27.66 -34.25
N LYS A 42 -7.46 -26.80 -33.26
CA LYS A 42 -6.39 -26.13 -32.52
C LYS A 42 -5.48 -27.13 -31.78
N VAL A 43 -6.05 -28.17 -31.17
CA VAL A 43 -5.29 -29.23 -30.50
C VAL A 43 -4.40 -29.97 -31.50
N ALA A 44 -4.96 -30.41 -32.63
CA ALA A 44 -4.21 -31.10 -33.67
C ALA A 44 -3.03 -30.25 -34.18
N LYS A 45 -3.26 -28.94 -34.41
CA LYS A 45 -2.20 -28.01 -34.84
C LYS A 45 -1.10 -27.79 -33.80
N LEU A 46 -1.44 -27.81 -32.51
CA LEU A 46 -0.47 -27.62 -31.42
C LEU A 46 0.33 -28.88 -31.11
N GLY A 47 -0.17 -30.07 -31.52
CA GLY A 47 0.46 -31.35 -31.25
C GLY A 47 0.60 -31.60 -29.75
N VAL A 48 1.84 -31.66 -29.28
CA VAL A 48 2.19 -32.01 -27.89
C VAL A 48 1.91 -30.85 -26.90
N ARG A 49 1.82 -29.61 -27.37
CA ARG A 49 1.68 -28.44 -26.49
C ARG A 49 0.29 -28.39 -25.82
N PRO A 50 0.21 -27.95 -24.55
CA PRO A 50 -1.08 -27.74 -23.89
C PRO A 50 -1.89 -26.61 -24.56
N LEU A 51 -3.22 -26.71 -24.51
CA LEU A 51 -4.13 -25.75 -25.16
C LEU A 51 -4.08 -24.34 -24.55
N THR A 52 -3.89 -24.30 -23.23
CA THR A 52 -3.88 -23.10 -22.40
C THR A 52 -2.50 -22.95 -21.77
N LEU A 53 -1.98 -21.72 -21.81
CA LEU A 53 -0.69 -21.36 -21.23
C LEU A 53 -0.81 -21.22 -19.70
N LEU A 54 0.30 -21.41 -18.98
CA LEU A 54 0.31 -21.28 -17.53
C LEU A 54 0.02 -19.83 -17.12
N ARG A 55 -0.94 -19.68 -16.20
CA ARG A 55 -1.34 -18.41 -15.58
C ARG A 55 -1.05 -18.47 -14.07
N PRO A 56 -0.72 -17.31 -13.46
CA PRO A 56 -0.50 -17.23 -12.01
C PRO A 56 -1.81 -17.39 -11.25
N ALA A 57 -1.70 -17.76 -9.98
CA ALA A 57 -2.80 -17.69 -9.04
C ALA A 57 -2.90 -16.28 -8.45
N VAL A 58 -4.07 -15.66 -8.56
CA VAL A 58 -4.34 -14.30 -8.10
C VAL A 58 -5.65 -14.25 -7.34
N ARG A 59 -5.72 -13.44 -6.29
CA ARG A 59 -6.91 -13.25 -5.45
C ARG A 59 -7.92 -12.29 -6.12
N GLY A 60 -9.19 -12.37 -5.72
CA GLY A 60 -10.23 -11.40 -6.13
C GLY A 60 -9.92 -9.99 -5.61
N GLN A 61 -10.41 -8.96 -6.32
CA GLN A 61 -10.06 -7.56 -6.01
C GLN A 61 -10.85 -6.96 -4.83
N THR A 62 -12.08 -7.41 -4.60
CA THR A 62 -12.97 -6.82 -3.58
C THR A 62 -13.04 -7.67 -2.32
N VAL A 63 -13.44 -7.07 -1.20
CA VAL A 63 -13.62 -7.76 0.09
C VAL A 63 -14.53 -9.00 -0.02
N ARG A 64 -15.54 -8.97 -0.89
CA ARG A 64 -16.43 -10.11 -1.13
C ARG A 64 -15.72 -11.32 -1.75
N TYR A 65 -14.72 -11.07 -2.60
CA TYR A 65 -14.08 -12.10 -3.44
C TYR A 65 -12.59 -12.32 -3.13
N ASN A 66 -12.01 -11.60 -2.17
CA ASN A 66 -10.60 -11.73 -1.81
C ASN A 66 -10.22 -13.17 -1.43
N ARG A 67 -11.10 -13.93 -0.79
CA ARG A 67 -10.87 -15.34 -0.43
C ARG A 67 -10.81 -16.27 -1.64
N LYS A 68 -11.41 -15.91 -2.78
CA LYS A 68 -11.39 -16.74 -3.98
C LYS A 68 -10.07 -16.56 -4.74
N LEU A 69 -9.45 -17.68 -5.09
CA LEU A 69 -8.30 -17.73 -5.99
C LEU A 69 -8.78 -17.96 -7.42
N ARG A 70 -8.13 -17.29 -8.38
CA ARG A 70 -8.44 -17.41 -9.81
C ARG A 70 -7.16 -17.32 -10.63
N GLU A 71 -7.26 -17.71 -11.89
CA GLU A 71 -6.17 -17.47 -12.83
C GLU A 71 -6.04 -15.97 -13.15
N GLY A 72 -4.81 -15.47 -13.02
CA GLY A 72 -4.46 -14.11 -13.40
C GLY A 72 -4.10 -13.96 -14.87
N ARG A 73 -3.68 -12.74 -15.24
CA ARG A 73 -3.26 -12.46 -16.61
C ARG A 73 -1.91 -13.07 -16.96
N GLY A 74 -0.92 -12.94 -16.07
CA GLY A 74 0.45 -13.44 -16.27
C GLY A 74 1.36 -13.20 -15.05
N PHE A 75 2.48 -13.91 -15.02
CA PHE A 75 3.50 -13.83 -13.97
C PHE A 75 4.26 -12.50 -14.01
N THR A 76 4.71 -12.04 -12.85
CA THR A 76 5.53 -10.83 -12.76
C THR A 76 7.00 -11.13 -13.07
N PHE A 77 7.78 -10.11 -13.36
CA PHE A 77 9.22 -10.28 -13.54
C PHE A 77 9.94 -10.72 -12.26
N ALA A 78 9.44 -10.29 -11.08
CA ALA A 78 10.01 -10.68 -9.80
C ALA A 78 9.84 -12.18 -9.53
N GLU A 79 8.65 -12.73 -9.79
CA GLU A 79 8.37 -14.17 -9.67
C GLU A 79 9.24 -15.00 -10.63
N LEU A 80 9.35 -14.56 -11.88
CA LEU A 80 10.15 -15.26 -12.90
C LEU A 80 11.64 -15.24 -12.55
N LYS A 81 12.16 -14.12 -12.07
CA LYS A 81 13.57 -13.99 -11.65
C LYS A 81 13.90 -14.98 -10.54
N GLU A 82 13.03 -15.09 -9.54
CA GLU A 82 13.24 -15.99 -8.40
C GLU A 82 12.99 -17.47 -8.73
N ALA A 83 12.11 -17.76 -9.70
CA ALA A 83 11.95 -19.10 -10.25
C ALA A 83 13.09 -19.51 -11.22
N GLY A 84 14.04 -18.62 -11.50
CA GLY A 84 15.14 -18.88 -12.43
C GLY A 84 14.67 -19.06 -13.88
N ILE A 85 13.69 -18.26 -14.31
CA ILE A 85 13.14 -18.27 -15.68
C ILE A 85 13.37 -16.91 -16.31
N ASN A 86 14.03 -16.89 -17.46
CA ASN A 86 14.26 -15.66 -18.21
C ASN A 86 12.94 -15.13 -18.81
N ARG A 87 12.70 -13.82 -18.72
CA ARG A 87 11.45 -13.18 -19.17
C ARG A 87 11.14 -13.40 -20.65
N LYS A 88 12.18 -13.49 -21.49
CA LYS A 88 12.04 -13.69 -22.95
C LYS A 88 11.73 -15.15 -23.29
N GLU A 89 12.31 -16.09 -22.54
CA GLU A 89 12.13 -17.53 -22.73
C GLU A 89 10.79 -18.04 -22.19
N ALA A 90 10.26 -17.40 -21.13
CA ALA A 90 9.01 -17.77 -20.48
C ALA A 90 7.86 -18.03 -21.48
N ARG A 91 7.71 -17.17 -22.49
CA ARG A 91 6.62 -17.31 -23.47
C ARG A 91 6.85 -18.47 -24.46
N GLY A 92 8.11 -18.80 -24.75
CA GLY A 92 8.45 -19.99 -25.55
C GLY A 92 8.08 -21.28 -24.83
N ILE A 93 8.38 -21.34 -23.53
CA ILE A 93 8.10 -22.45 -22.61
C ILE A 93 6.59 -22.62 -22.31
N GLY A 94 5.80 -21.57 -22.53
CA GLY A 94 4.34 -21.63 -22.33
C GLY A 94 3.83 -20.92 -21.09
N ILE A 95 4.61 -19.98 -20.55
CA ILE A 95 4.28 -19.17 -19.37
C ILE A 95 3.87 -17.77 -19.84
N VAL A 96 2.70 -17.28 -19.37
CA VAL A 96 2.25 -15.93 -19.69
C VAL A 96 2.89 -14.91 -18.75
N VAL A 97 3.44 -13.83 -19.29
CA VAL A 97 4.09 -12.77 -18.52
C VAL A 97 3.24 -11.51 -18.52
N ASP A 98 3.10 -10.86 -17.36
CA ASP A 98 2.42 -9.58 -17.21
C ASP A 98 3.30 -8.59 -16.42
N HIS A 99 3.96 -7.69 -17.15
CA HIS A 99 4.88 -6.71 -16.60
C HIS A 99 4.21 -5.62 -15.73
N ARG A 100 2.87 -5.50 -15.81
CA ARG A 100 2.11 -4.46 -15.12
C ARG A 100 1.73 -4.84 -13.69
N ARG A 101 1.66 -6.14 -13.39
CA ARG A 101 1.29 -6.61 -12.06
C ARG A 101 2.46 -6.42 -11.09
N ARG A 102 2.17 -5.88 -9.91
CA ARG A 102 3.12 -5.72 -8.81
C ARG A 102 2.79 -6.71 -7.69
N ASN A 103 3.81 -7.12 -6.97
CA ASN A 103 3.66 -8.00 -5.81
C ASN A 103 3.73 -7.16 -4.55
N LEU A 104 2.64 -7.11 -3.81
CA LEU A 104 2.52 -6.39 -2.54
C LEU A 104 2.72 -7.31 -1.33
N SER A 105 2.39 -8.59 -1.49
CA SER A 105 2.48 -9.61 -0.45
C SER A 105 3.54 -10.65 -0.81
N GLU A 106 4.32 -11.08 0.18
CA GLU A 106 5.30 -12.16 0.01
C GLU A 106 4.64 -13.52 -0.19
N GLU A 107 3.58 -13.83 0.57
CA GLU A 107 2.83 -15.08 0.46
C GLU A 107 2.32 -15.35 -0.96
N GLY A 108 1.68 -14.35 -1.58
CA GLY A 108 1.17 -14.45 -2.95
C GLY A 108 2.30 -14.59 -3.99
N LYS A 109 3.48 -14.05 -3.70
CA LYS A 109 4.67 -14.20 -4.54
C LYS A 109 5.23 -15.62 -4.40
N ALA A 110 5.38 -16.13 -3.17
CA ALA A 110 5.86 -17.47 -2.87
C ALA A 110 5.00 -18.56 -3.51
N LEU A 111 3.67 -18.46 -3.39
CA LEU A 111 2.72 -19.37 -4.03
C LEU A 111 2.93 -19.44 -5.56
N ASN A 112 3.12 -18.29 -6.19
CA ASN A 112 3.34 -18.23 -7.64
C ASN A 112 4.73 -18.76 -8.05
N ILE A 113 5.76 -18.58 -7.23
CA ILE A 113 7.09 -19.16 -7.44
C ILE A 113 7.02 -20.68 -7.34
N GLU A 114 6.36 -21.21 -6.31
CA GLU A 114 6.14 -22.65 -6.16
C GLU A 114 5.38 -23.21 -7.36
N ARG A 115 4.33 -22.51 -7.82
CA ARG A 115 3.59 -22.86 -9.04
C ARG A 115 4.48 -22.89 -10.29
N LEU A 116 5.42 -21.94 -10.44
CA LEU A 116 6.37 -21.94 -11.55
C LEU A 116 7.37 -23.09 -11.46
N LYS A 117 7.88 -23.38 -10.25
CA LYS A 117 8.78 -24.52 -10.01
C LYS A 117 8.09 -25.85 -10.30
N ALA A 118 6.86 -26.03 -9.82
CA ALA A 118 6.04 -27.21 -10.09
C ALA A 118 5.74 -27.39 -11.59
N TYR A 119 5.51 -26.29 -12.32
CA TYR A 119 5.35 -26.34 -13.78
C TYR A 119 6.65 -26.73 -14.49
N LYS A 120 7.77 -26.13 -14.09
CA LYS A 120 9.09 -26.42 -14.67
C LYS A 120 9.50 -27.88 -14.46
N ALA A 121 9.21 -28.45 -13.30
CA ALA A 121 9.48 -29.87 -13.00
C ALA A 121 8.68 -30.84 -13.87
N LYS A 122 7.46 -30.47 -14.29
CA LYS A 122 6.59 -31.29 -15.15
C LYS A 122 6.75 -31.02 -16.65
N LEU A 123 7.58 -30.05 -17.01
CA LEU A 123 7.73 -29.61 -18.39
C LEU A 123 8.73 -30.50 -19.12
N ILE A 124 8.27 -31.15 -20.18
CA ILE A 124 9.14 -31.84 -21.15
C ILE A 124 9.41 -30.89 -22.31
N VAL A 125 10.68 -30.57 -22.54
CA VAL A 125 11.11 -29.64 -23.60
C VAL A 125 11.74 -30.43 -24.73
N PHE A 126 11.11 -30.39 -25.91
CA PHE A 126 11.63 -31.07 -27.09
C PHE A 126 12.80 -30.28 -27.71
N PRO A 127 13.89 -30.97 -28.10
CA PRO A 127 14.99 -30.32 -28.83
C PRO A 127 14.49 -29.83 -30.19
N ARG A 128 14.94 -28.62 -30.58
CA ARG A 128 14.59 -28.05 -31.90
C ARG A 128 15.10 -28.89 -33.06
N LYS A 129 16.25 -29.54 -32.89
CA LYS A 129 16.83 -30.50 -33.82
C LYS A 129 17.09 -31.80 -33.05
N ALA A 130 16.41 -32.88 -33.41
CA ALA A 130 16.52 -34.16 -32.71
C ALA A 130 17.95 -34.68 -32.62
N SER A 131 18.76 -34.46 -33.66
CA SER A 131 20.16 -34.91 -33.71
C SER A 131 21.13 -34.08 -32.86
N LYS A 132 20.74 -32.88 -32.40
CA LYS A 132 21.62 -31.95 -31.66
C LYS A 132 20.86 -31.33 -30.47
N PRO A 133 20.61 -32.09 -29.40
CA PRO A 133 19.97 -31.58 -28.19
C PRO A 133 20.88 -30.54 -27.49
N LYS A 134 20.27 -29.49 -26.95
CA LYS A 134 20.95 -28.42 -26.21
C LYS A 134 20.70 -28.55 -24.71
N LYS A 135 21.45 -27.78 -23.92
CA LYS A 135 21.26 -27.68 -22.47
C LYS A 135 19.83 -27.19 -22.16
N GLY A 136 19.05 -28.03 -21.49
CA GLY A 136 17.66 -27.76 -21.10
C GLY A 136 16.61 -28.48 -21.95
N ASP A 137 17.01 -29.22 -22.99
CA ASP A 137 16.13 -30.16 -23.68
C ASP A 137 16.03 -31.47 -22.90
N SER A 138 14.86 -32.12 -22.95
CA SER A 138 14.65 -33.46 -22.43
C SER A 138 15.27 -34.48 -23.39
N VAL A 139 15.86 -35.56 -22.86
CA VAL A 139 16.59 -36.60 -23.62
C VAL A 139 16.06 -37.98 -23.22
N GLY A 140 16.10 -38.94 -24.14
CA GLY A 140 15.79 -40.34 -23.85
C GLY A 140 14.29 -40.61 -23.70
N ASP A 141 13.91 -41.30 -22.62
CA ASP A 141 12.57 -41.85 -22.41
C ASP A 141 11.49 -40.79 -22.17
N ASP A 142 11.86 -39.60 -21.68
CA ASP A 142 10.95 -38.46 -21.50
C ASP A 142 10.30 -38.00 -22.82
N LEU A 143 10.97 -38.17 -23.95
CA LEU A 143 10.45 -37.79 -25.27
C LEU A 143 9.37 -38.75 -25.77
N LYS A 144 9.37 -39.99 -25.27
CA LYS A 144 8.41 -41.04 -25.61
C LYS A 144 7.27 -41.14 -24.59
N ALA A 145 7.40 -40.49 -23.45
CA ALA A 145 6.39 -40.48 -22.40
C ALA A 145 5.04 -39.93 -22.90
N GLU A 146 3.95 -40.54 -22.42
CA GLU A 146 2.60 -40.10 -22.77
C GLU A 146 2.37 -38.65 -22.34
N THR A 147 2.11 -37.78 -23.31
CA THR A 147 1.93 -36.35 -23.02
C THR A 147 0.55 -36.09 -22.42
N THR A 148 0.51 -35.82 -21.12
CA THR A 148 -0.71 -35.37 -20.44
C THR A 148 -0.92 -33.87 -20.67
N ARG A 149 -2.03 -33.48 -21.31
CA ARG A 149 -2.38 -32.06 -21.56
C ARG A 149 -3.09 -31.36 -20.38
N ALA A 150 -3.02 -31.92 -19.18
CA ALA A 150 -3.74 -31.41 -18.02
C ALA A 150 -3.16 -30.07 -17.55
N ALA A 151 -4.03 -29.09 -17.33
CA ALA A 151 -3.63 -27.82 -16.73
C ALA A 151 -3.33 -28.04 -15.23
N LEU A 152 -2.31 -27.36 -14.72
CA LEU A 152 -2.04 -27.35 -13.28
C LEU A 152 -3.22 -26.71 -12.55
N SER A 153 -3.85 -27.47 -11.66
CA SER A 153 -4.89 -26.95 -10.77
C SER A 153 -4.34 -25.79 -9.93
N LEU A 154 -5.22 -24.84 -9.59
CA LEU A 154 -4.88 -23.82 -8.61
C LEU A 154 -4.76 -24.48 -7.23
N PRO A 155 -3.82 -24.05 -6.37
CA PRO A 155 -3.79 -24.54 -5.00
C PRO A 155 -5.07 -24.14 -4.28
N ASP A 156 -5.55 -25.01 -3.39
CA ASP A 156 -6.73 -24.71 -2.62
C ASP A 156 -6.44 -23.54 -1.67
N PRO A 157 -7.28 -22.48 -1.69
CA PRO A 157 -7.00 -21.26 -0.94
C PRO A 157 -7.25 -21.39 0.57
N TYR A 158 -7.80 -22.51 1.02
CA TYR A 158 -8.26 -22.74 2.37
C TYR A 158 -7.82 -24.12 2.84
N VAL A 159 -7.14 -24.16 3.99
CA VAL A 159 -6.75 -25.38 4.67
C VAL A 159 -7.67 -25.53 5.88
N HIS A 160 -8.32 -26.68 5.99
CA HIS A 160 -9.15 -26.99 7.15
C HIS A 160 -8.25 -27.31 8.35
N GLU A 161 -8.39 -26.52 9.42
CA GLU A 161 -7.73 -26.81 10.69
C GLU A 161 -8.53 -27.86 11.48
N PRO A 162 -7.85 -28.82 12.13
CA PRO A 162 -8.52 -29.81 12.96
C PRO A 162 -9.11 -29.18 14.24
N PRO A 163 -10.15 -29.80 14.85
CA PRO A 163 -10.70 -29.32 16.11
C PRO A 163 -9.65 -29.25 17.22
N ARG A 164 -9.55 -28.10 17.90
CA ARG A 164 -8.64 -27.88 19.04
C ARG A 164 -9.40 -27.47 20.28
N LYS A 165 -8.82 -27.74 21.45
CA LYS A 165 -9.36 -27.27 22.74
C LYS A 165 -9.24 -25.75 22.81
N ILE A 166 -10.31 -25.10 23.26
CA ILE A 166 -10.39 -23.64 23.43
C ILE A 166 -9.49 -23.24 24.60
N THR A 167 -8.66 -22.22 24.43
CA THR A 167 -7.80 -21.69 25.50
C THR A 167 -8.56 -20.72 26.40
N ASP A 168 -8.09 -20.49 27.63
CA ASP A 168 -8.75 -19.58 28.56
C ASP A 168 -8.72 -18.11 28.08
N GLU A 169 -7.70 -17.74 27.31
CA GLU A 169 -7.59 -16.44 26.64
C GLU A 169 -8.67 -16.25 25.57
N GLU A 170 -8.92 -17.27 24.73
CA GLU A 170 -9.97 -17.24 23.71
C GLU A 170 -11.36 -17.19 24.35
N ARG A 171 -11.53 -17.84 25.51
CA ARG A 171 -12.80 -17.84 26.27
C ARG A 171 -13.08 -16.48 26.91
N SER A 172 -12.06 -15.77 27.39
CA SER A 172 -12.21 -14.44 27.99
C SER A 172 -12.27 -13.29 26.97
N PHE A 173 -11.97 -13.56 25.68
CA PHE A 173 -11.95 -12.55 24.63
C PHE A 173 -13.36 -12.02 24.28
N ALA A 174 -13.62 -10.74 24.60
CA ALA A 174 -14.88 -10.05 24.33
C ALA A 174 -15.00 -9.56 22.87
N ALA A 175 -15.20 -10.47 21.91
CA ALA A 175 -15.20 -10.19 20.46
C ALA A 175 -16.15 -9.07 20.00
N TYR A 176 -17.37 -9.00 20.54
CA TYR A 176 -18.32 -7.94 20.17
C TYR A 176 -17.82 -6.55 20.60
N ARG A 177 -17.29 -6.46 21.83
CA ARG A 177 -16.78 -5.19 22.39
C ARG A 177 -15.57 -4.71 21.62
N THR A 178 -14.64 -5.60 21.25
CA THR A 178 -13.45 -5.24 20.47
C THR A 178 -13.82 -4.69 19.09
N LEU A 179 -14.79 -5.31 18.39
CA LEU A 179 -15.30 -4.80 17.12
C LEU A 179 -15.94 -3.41 17.25
N ARG A 180 -16.72 -3.16 18.31
CA ARG A 180 -17.33 -1.84 18.56
C ARG A 180 -16.28 -0.78 18.88
N ILE A 181 -15.28 -1.11 19.69
CA ILE A 181 -14.16 -0.20 20.01
C ILE A 181 -13.35 0.10 18.75
N ALA A 182 -13.03 -0.89 17.91
CA ALA A 182 -12.31 -0.67 16.66
C ALA A 182 -13.05 0.29 15.71
N ARG A 183 -14.37 0.10 15.55
CA ARG A 183 -15.21 1.02 14.77
C ARG A 183 -15.22 2.44 15.36
N ALA A 184 -15.32 2.56 16.69
CA ALA A 184 -15.29 3.85 17.36
C ALA A 184 -13.92 4.55 17.21
N ASN A 185 -12.83 3.80 17.34
CA ASN A 185 -11.47 4.31 17.17
C ASN A 185 -11.25 4.83 15.75
N ALA A 186 -11.64 4.07 14.72
CA ALA A 186 -11.56 4.51 13.33
C ALA A 186 -12.42 5.76 13.07
N ARG A 187 -13.65 5.81 13.61
CA ARG A 187 -14.54 6.96 13.45
C ARG A 187 -14.01 8.23 14.14
N TYR A 188 -13.42 8.11 15.32
CA TYR A 188 -13.00 9.24 16.14
C TYR A 188 -11.49 9.57 16.05
N GLU A 189 -10.73 8.89 15.19
CA GLU A 189 -9.29 9.08 15.05
C GLU A 189 -8.93 10.55 14.76
N GLY A 190 -9.56 11.14 13.75
CA GLY A 190 -9.30 12.54 13.38
C GLY A 190 -9.61 13.53 14.50
N VAL A 191 -10.77 13.38 15.15
CA VAL A 191 -11.18 14.24 16.28
C VAL A 191 -10.21 14.10 17.45
N ARG A 192 -9.75 12.88 17.75
CA ARG A 192 -8.76 12.64 18.80
C ARG A 192 -7.41 13.27 18.47
N LYS A 193 -6.93 13.18 17.22
CA LYS A 193 -5.70 13.86 16.78
C LYS A 193 -5.81 15.38 16.92
N ILE A 194 -6.94 15.97 16.53
CA ILE A 194 -7.19 17.42 16.68
C ILE A 194 -7.20 17.84 18.16
N ARG A 195 -7.90 17.09 19.02
CA ARG A 195 -7.93 17.37 20.46
C ARG A 195 -6.55 17.22 21.09
N ALA A 196 -5.79 16.19 20.73
CA ALA A 196 -4.43 15.99 21.20
C ALA A 196 -3.51 17.13 20.76
N ALA A 197 -3.61 17.59 19.51
CA ALA A 197 -2.87 18.74 19.01
C ALA A 197 -3.24 20.03 19.76
N LYS A 198 -4.53 20.28 20.01
CA LYS A 198 -4.98 21.45 20.79
C LYS A 198 -4.47 21.42 22.23
N VAL A 199 -4.53 20.27 22.89
CA VAL A 199 -3.98 20.08 24.25
C VAL A 199 -2.47 20.33 24.25
N ARG A 200 -1.74 19.81 23.24
CA ARG A 200 -0.30 20.05 23.09
C ARG A 200 0.02 21.53 22.90
N GLN A 201 -0.69 22.22 22.01
CA GLN A 201 -0.52 23.67 21.80
C GLN A 201 -0.80 24.48 23.08
N ASN A 202 -1.87 24.13 23.80
CA ASN A 202 -2.19 24.77 25.08
C ASN A 202 -1.12 24.50 26.15
N SER A 203 -0.51 23.31 26.15
CA SER A 203 0.59 23.01 27.08
C SER A 203 1.85 23.81 26.74
N ILE A 204 2.18 23.95 25.44
CA ILE A 204 3.30 24.74 24.96
C ILE A 204 3.10 26.22 25.32
N SER A 205 1.91 26.77 25.05
CA SER A 205 1.61 28.17 25.38
C SER A 205 1.67 28.43 26.89
N ARG A 206 1.21 27.47 27.72
CA ARG A 206 1.31 27.55 29.18
C ARG A 206 2.76 27.52 29.67
N LEU A 207 3.61 26.67 29.09
CA LEU A 207 5.04 26.61 29.43
C LEU A 207 5.76 27.90 29.04
N ALA A 208 5.50 28.43 27.83
CA ALA A 208 6.05 29.71 27.38
C ALA A 208 5.63 30.88 28.31
N ALA A 209 4.37 30.89 28.77
CA ALA A 209 3.89 31.88 29.72
C ALA A 209 4.63 31.78 31.07
N LEU A 210 4.83 30.57 31.60
CA LEU A 210 5.59 30.36 32.84
C LEU A 210 7.05 30.78 32.71
N GLU A 211 7.69 30.48 31.59
CA GLU A 211 9.06 30.89 31.30
C GLU A 211 9.20 32.42 31.25
N SER A 212 8.25 33.10 30.59
CA SER A 212 8.22 34.58 30.56
C SER A 212 8.07 35.19 31.96
N LEU A 213 7.24 34.60 32.82
CA LEU A 213 7.05 35.01 34.21
C LEU A 213 8.34 34.81 35.03
N LEU A 214 9.02 33.67 34.88
CA LEU A 214 10.29 33.41 35.56
C LEU A 214 11.38 34.38 35.11
N LEU A 215 11.46 34.68 33.81
CA LEU A 215 12.39 35.66 33.26
C LEU A 215 12.13 37.07 33.81
N SER A 216 10.85 37.46 33.91
CA SER A 216 10.46 38.75 34.50
C SER A 216 10.84 38.85 35.98
N ARG A 217 10.64 37.78 36.77
CA ARG A 217 11.07 37.69 38.18
C ARG A 217 12.60 37.77 38.30
N ARG A 218 13.35 37.09 37.43
CA ARG A 218 14.83 37.19 37.36
C ARG A 218 15.28 38.63 37.04
N ARG A 219 14.63 39.30 36.08
CA ARG A 219 14.92 40.72 35.73
C ARG A 219 14.63 41.67 36.90
N LYS A 220 13.50 41.53 37.60
CA LYS A 220 13.19 42.31 38.82
C LYS A 220 14.25 42.11 39.91
N ARG A 221 14.63 40.86 40.20
CA ARG A 221 15.72 40.56 41.16
C ARG A 221 17.07 41.18 40.76
N ARG A 222 17.40 41.22 39.47
CA ARG A 222 18.61 41.91 38.98
C ARG A 222 18.52 43.43 39.14
N ARG A 223 17.36 44.03 38.87
CA ARG A 223 17.13 45.47 39.09
C ARG A 223 17.26 45.86 40.55
N THR A 224 16.65 45.11 41.48
CA THR A 224 16.78 45.38 42.92
C THR A 224 18.21 45.20 43.42
N LYS A 225 18.93 44.18 42.94
CA LYS A 225 20.37 44.03 43.23
C LYS A 225 21.21 45.20 42.68
N ARG A 226 20.92 45.67 41.46
CA ARG A 226 21.60 46.85 40.88
C ARG A 226 21.29 48.13 41.66
N SER A 227 20.04 48.36 42.05
CA SER A 227 19.63 49.49 42.90
C SER A 227 20.31 49.44 44.27
N LYS A 228 20.35 48.27 44.93
CA LYS A 228 21.11 48.10 46.18
C LYS A 228 22.61 48.33 45.98
N LYS A 229 23.20 47.87 44.87
CA LYS A 229 24.60 48.11 44.53
C LYS A 229 24.88 49.60 44.23
N ALA A 230 23.99 50.30 43.52
CA ALA A 230 24.09 51.73 43.28
C ALA A 230 24.00 52.51 44.59
N HIS A 231 23.05 52.16 45.46
CA HIS A 231 22.94 52.75 46.79
C HIS A 231 24.17 52.45 47.67
N LEU A 232 24.81 51.28 47.52
CA LEU A 232 26.07 50.97 48.20
C LEU A 232 27.23 51.83 47.66
N LEU A 233 27.25 52.06 46.34
CA LEU A 233 28.27 52.89 45.68
C LEU A 233 28.11 54.38 46.01
N ASP A 234 26.88 54.86 46.17
CA ASP A 234 26.56 56.23 46.60
C ASP A 234 26.92 56.47 48.08
N VAL A 235 26.83 55.44 48.93
CA VAL A 235 27.30 55.53 50.33
C VAL A 235 28.84 55.52 50.39
N THR A 236 29.52 54.88 49.43
CA THR A 236 31.00 54.93 49.33
C THR A 236 31.55 56.15 48.59
N SER A 237 30.71 56.99 47.97
CA SER A 237 31.14 58.20 47.25
C SER A 237 31.03 59.50 48.06
N LEU A 238 30.58 59.44 49.32
CA LEU A 238 30.61 60.57 50.27
C LEU A 238 32.00 60.84 50.89
N GLY A 239 33.06 60.60 50.11
CA GLY A 239 34.43 60.76 50.55
C GLY A 239 35.43 60.79 49.40
N ARG A 240 35.22 61.64 48.38
CA ARG A 240 36.29 62.17 47.52
C ARG A 240 35.81 63.33 46.65
N SER A 241 36.44 64.49 46.86
CA SER A 241 36.24 65.75 46.15
C SER A 241 36.61 65.64 44.66
N PRO A 242 35.97 66.43 43.78
CA PRO A 242 36.30 66.47 42.36
C PRO A 242 37.44 67.46 42.09
N ILE A 243 38.49 67.02 41.37
CA ILE A 243 39.49 67.91 40.77
C ILE A 243 39.12 68.12 39.30
N TYR A 244 38.87 69.37 38.94
CA TYR A 244 38.64 69.87 37.59
C TYR A 244 39.91 69.80 36.75
N SER A 245 39.80 69.42 35.48
CA SER A 245 40.74 69.80 34.44
C SER A 245 40.04 69.91 33.09
N LYS A 246 40.17 71.09 32.47
CA LYS A 246 39.66 71.48 31.17
C LYS A 246 40.60 70.96 30.08
N ASN A 247 40.07 70.47 28.95
CA ASN A 247 40.27 71.13 27.65
C ASN A 247 39.54 70.42 26.48
N PRO A 248 39.28 71.16 25.38
CA PRO A 248 38.26 70.85 24.37
C PRO A 248 38.87 70.27 23.08
N SER A 249 38.10 69.50 22.30
CA SER A 249 38.11 69.52 20.81
C SER A 249 37.24 68.42 20.19
N ALA A 250 36.73 68.77 18.99
CA ALA A 250 36.15 67.94 17.91
C ALA A 250 34.69 67.45 18.08
N PHE A 251 33.71 67.94 17.30
CA PHE A 251 33.40 67.59 15.89
C PHE A 251 33.28 66.05 15.72
N THR A 252 32.19 65.41 15.27
CA THR A 252 31.29 65.67 14.13
C THR A 252 30.02 64.80 14.23
N TYR A 253 28.97 65.24 13.51
CA TYR A 253 27.78 64.48 13.11
C TYR A 253 28.08 63.13 12.44
N VAL A 254 27.22 62.11 12.65
CA VAL A 254 26.70 61.21 11.58
C VAL A 254 25.31 60.68 11.97
N LEU A 255 24.31 61.13 11.21
CA LEU A 255 23.08 60.40 10.88
C LEU A 255 23.41 59.19 10.00
N CYS A 256 22.88 58.00 10.27
CA CYS A 256 22.36 57.07 9.25
C CYS A 256 21.82 55.78 9.89
N ILE A 257 20.53 55.44 9.68
CA ILE A 257 20.05 54.39 8.75
C ILE A 257 20.63 53.01 9.13
N SER A 258 19.85 52.00 9.55
CA SER A 258 19.17 51.11 8.61
C SER A 258 18.22 50.14 9.33
N TYR A 259 17.03 50.01 8.76
CA TYR A 259 16.13 48.86 8.83
C TYR A 259 16.79 47.64 8.17
N GLU A 260 16.73 46.45 8.77
CA GLU A 260 16.73 45.14 8.06
C GLU A 260 16.36 44.04 9.08
N ARG A 261 15.12 43.55 9.09
CA ARG A 261 14.68 42.30 8.43
C ARG A 261 15.73 41.18 8.52
N HIS A 262 15.47 40.18 9.36
CA HIS A 262 15.57 38.79 8.92
C HIS A 262 14.64 37.88 9.75
N TYR A 263 13.60 37.43 9.06
CA TYR A 263 12.81 36.25 9.38
C TYR A 263 13.72 35.03 9.53
N TYR A 264 13.54 34.25 10.60
CA TYR A 264 13.83 32.81 10.57
C TYR A 264 12.58 32.05 10.99
N MET A 265 11.78 31.73 9.98
CA MET A 265 10.88 30.59 9.98
C MET A 265 11.75 29.33 9.99
N ALA A 266 11.84 28.65 11.13
CA ALA A 266 12.37 27.30 11.20
C ALA A 266 11.29 26.34 10.66
N ILE A 267 11.42 26.00 9.38
CA ILE A 267 10.77 24.83 8.78
C ILE A 267 11.73 23.67 9.01
N GLU A 268 11.38 22.74 9.90
CA GLU A 268 12.00 21.41 9.89
C GLU A 268 11.23 20.50 8.90
N PRO A 269 11.96 19.66 8.12
CA PRO A 269 11.37 18.83 7.08
C PRO A 269 10.65 17.62 7.69
N CYS A 270 9.36 17.48 7.37
CA CYS A 270 8.60 16.27 7.62
C CYS A 270 9.00 15.21 6.58
N SER A 271 9.47 14.07 7.08
CA SER A 271 9.87 12.88 6.34
C SER A 271 8.75 12.38 5.42
N HIS A 272 9.09 12.23 4.15
CA HIS A 272 8.26 11.61 3.13
C HIS A 272 8.43 10.09 3.22
N GLU A 273 7.68 9.46 4.11
CA GLU A 273 7.32 8.05 4.00
C GLU A 273 5.80 7.98 3.91
N TYR A 274 5.29 7.04 3.12
CA TYR A 274 3.89 6.83 2.69
C TYR A 274 3.50 7.49 1.35
N CYS A 275 3.96 6.86 0.27
CA CYS A 275 3.18 6.57 -0.93
C CYS A 275 3.58 5.19 -1.47
#